data_AF-A0A2N9YGX2-F1
#
_entry.id   AF-A0A2N9YGX2-F1
#
_cell.length_a   1.000
_cell.length_b   1.000
_cell.length_c   1.000
_cell.angle_alpha   90.00
_cell.angle_beta   90.00
_cell.angle_gamma   90.00
#
_symmetry.space_group_name_H-M   'P 1'
#
loop_
_entity.id
_entity.type
_entity.pdbx_description
1 polymer ?
#
loop_
_entity_poly.entity_id
_entity_poly.type
_entity_poly.pdbx_seq_one_letter_code
_entity_poly.pdbx_strand_id
1 'polypeptide(L)'
;MTNINIMKNGLNLLSIIVFCSCTLTLRNVYAEALLFRQSTQKPFADVVQDVEYAIEAQNFRITARNDIGRAIRERGTTDFPATLIIHFCNLQYAETLLTINPDLLLAMPCRIAIYQDKQTVIISTPQLPPSTQAKLQLVVDEINHILQAIVRAGAE
;
A
#
# COMPACT_ATOMS: atom_id res chain seq x y z
N MET A 1 40.67 58.62 -19.16
CA MET A 1 40.45 58.65 -17.70
C MET A 1 38.98 58.32 -17.51
N THR A 2 38.54 57.17 -17.00
CA THR A 2 38.98 56.46 -15.80
C THR A 2 38.69 54.95 -15.91
N ASN A 3 39.55 54.20 -15.23
CA ASN A 3 39.69 52.75 -15.11
C ASN A 3 38.51 52.00 -14.45
N ILE A 4 38.30 50.76 -14.93
CA ILE A 4 38.26 49.46 -14.22
C ILE A 4 37.47 49.37 -12.91
N ASN A 5 36.46 48.48 -12.86
CA ASN A 5 36.50 47.37 -11.90
C ASN A 5 35.62 46.17 -12.27
N ILE A 6 36.29 45.04 -12.43
CA ILE A 6 35.75 43.67 -12.48
C ILE A 6 35.48 43.26 -11.02
N MET A 7 34.33 42.67 -10.70
CA MET A 7 34.25 41.61 -9.67
C MET A 7 32.90 40.86 -9.65
N LYS A 8 33.03 39.56 -9.93
CA LYS A 8 32.38 38.42 -9.26
C LYS A 8 30.86 38.28 -9.37
N ASN A 9 30.43 37.28 -10.14
CA ASN A 9 29.51 36.25 -9.66
C ASN A 9 29.57 35.02 -10.59
N GLY A 10 30.65 34.26 -10.47
CA GLY A 10 30.72 32.90 -11.01
C GLY A 10 29.95 31.97 -10.08
N LEU A 11 28.64 31.88 -10.29
CA LEU A 11 27.80 30.89 -9.62
C LEU A 11 28.15 29.52 -10.22
N ASN A 12 28.89 28.73 -9.46
CA ASN A 12 29.48 27.47 -9.87
C ASN A 12 28.36 26.47 -10.24
N LEU A 13 28.28 26.11 -11.53
CA LEU A 13 27.28 25.17 -12.07
C LEU A 13 27.31 23.80 -11.37
N LEU A 14 28.44 23.44 -10.76
CA LEU A 14 28.62 22.22 -9.96
C LEU A 14 27.81 22.21 -8.66
N SER A 15 27.55 23.37 -8.05
CA SER A 15 26.84 23.46 -6.76
C SER A 15 25.33 23.24 -6.89
N ILE A 16 24.76 23.46 -8.07
CA ILE A 16 23.33 23.24 -8.35
C ILE A 16 23.03 21.74 -8.52
N ILE A 17 23.98 20.97 -9.07
CA ILE A 17 23.82 19.53 -9.32
C ILE A 17 23.79 18.74 -8.00
N VAL A 18 24.60 19.14 -7.00
CA VAL A 18 24.67 18.46 -5.70
C VAL A 18 23.39 18.64 -4.85
N PHE A 19 22.68 19.76 -5.03
CA PHE A 19 21.43 20.02 -4.31
C PHE A 19 20.22 19.26 -4.87
N CYS A 20 20.30 18.80 -6.12
CA CYS A 20 19.22 18.06 -6.79
C CYS A 20 19.16 16.58 -6.33
N SER A 21 20.31 15.99 -5.99
CA SER A 21 20.40 14.57 -5.65
C SER A 21 19.83 14.22 -4.26
N CYS A 22 19.69 15.19 -3.37
CA CYS A 22 19.26 14.97 -1.98
C CYS A 22 17.72 14.98 -1.80
N THR A 23 16.97 15.54 -2.76
CA THR A 23 15.50 15.60 -2.67
C THR A 23 14.79 14.41 -3.32
N LEU A 24 15.51 13.59 -4.10
CA LEU A 24 14.94 12.44 -4.82
C LEU A 24 14.83 11.16 -3.97
N THR A 25 15.48 11.07 -2.81
CA THR A 25 15.38 9.89 -1.92
C THR A 25 14.14 9.88 -1.04
N LEU A 26 13.46 11.03 -0.84
CA LEU A 26 12.33 11.12 0.08
C LEU A 26 11.02 10.56 -0.48
N ARG A 27 10.86 10.44 -1.80
CA ARG A 27 9.60 9.95 -2.39
C ARG A 27 9.37 8.45 -2.20
N ASN A 28 10.43 7.64 -2.14
CA ASN A 28 10.30 6.18 -2.03
C ASN A 28 10.00 5.70 -0.60
N VAL A 29 10.18 6.56 0.40
CA VAL A 29 10.03 6.22 1.83
C VAL A 29 8.57 6.20 2.27
N TYR A 30 7.69 6.99 1.63
CA TYR A 30 6.28 7.10 2.05
C TYR A 30 5.43 5.85 1.73
N ALA A 31 5.77 5.10 0.69
CA ALA A 31 5.03 3.90 0.29
C ALA A 31 5.29 2.71 1.24
N GLU A 32 6.50 2.59 1.80
CA GLU A 32 6.79 1.58 2.82
C GLU A 32 6.18 1.94 4.18
N ALA A 33 6.06 3.22 4.51
CA ALA A 33 5.59 3.68 5.82
C ALA A 33 4.11 3.36 6.13
N LEU A 34 3.30 3.03 5.12
CA LEU A 34 1.88 2.69 5.27
C LEU A 34 1.58 1.21 4.98
N LEU A 35 2.59 0.35 4.96
CA LEU A 35 2.41 -1.07 4.71
C LEU A 35 2.27 -1.83 6.04
N PHE A 36 1.20 -2.59 6.19
CA PHE A 36 1.13 -3.61 7.24
C PHE A 36 1.28 -5.01 6.63
N ARG A 37 2.11 -5.84 7.26
CA ARG A 37 2.49 -7.16 6.77
C ARG A 37 2.60 -8.18 7.91
N GLN A 38 2.23 -9.41 7.61
CA GLN A 38 2.57 -10.59 8.39
C GLN A 38 3.10 -11.71 7.45
N SER A 39 3.74 -12.70 8.06
CA SER A 39 4.26 -13.87 7.36
C SER A 39 3.91 -15.13 8.13
N THR A 40 3.63 -16.22 7.42
CA THR A 40 3.29 -17.51 8.03
C THR A 40 3.85 -18.67 7.21
N GLN A 41 3.99 -19.84 7.82
CA GLN A 41 4.37 -21.08 7.16
C GLN A 41 3.15 -21.94 6.78
N LYS A 42 1.94 -21.45 7.02
CA LYS A 42 0.69 -22.10 6.58
C LYS A 42 0.67 -22.29 5.06
N PRO A 43 0.02 -23.35 4.55
CA PRO A 43 -0.21 -23.51 3.12
C PRO A 43 -0.92 -22.28 2.52
N PHE A 44 -0.54 -21.91 1.29
CA PHE A 44 -1.09 -20.74 0.62
C PHE A 44 -2.64 -20.75 0.54
N ALA A 45 -3.24 -21.90 0.24
CA ALA A 45 -4.68 -22.04 0.14
C ALA A 45 -5.39 -21.78 1.48
N ASP A 46 -4.83 -22.29 2.58
CA ASP A 46 -5.36 -22.09 3.93
C ASP A 46 -5.29 -20.61 4.32
N VAL A 47 -4.17 -19.95 4.02
CA VAL A 47 -4.02 -18.50 4.24
C VAL A 47 -5.07 -17.70 3.47
N VAL A 48 -5.31 -18.04 2.20
CA VAL A 48 -6.36 -17.38 1.40
C VAL A 48 -7.73 -17.57 2.05
N GLN A 49 -8.07 -18.80 2.46
CA GLN A 49 -9.35 -19.10 3.09
C GLN A 49 -9.54 -18.33 4.41
N ASP A 50 -8.51 -18.28 5.26
CA ASP A 50 -8.59 -17.60 6.55
C ASP A 50 -8.69 -16.09 6.40
N VAL A 51 -7.99 -15.51 5.42
CA VAL A 51 -8.13 -14.08 5.08
C VAL A 51 -9.55 -13.79 4.59
N GLU A 52 -10.11 -14.63 3.71
CA GLU A 52 -11.48 -14.44 3.23
C GLU A 52 -12.52 -14.53 4.34
N TYR A 53 -12.39 -15.51 5.23
CA TYR A 53 -13.24 -15.64 6.41
C TYR A 53 -13.13 -14.42 7.32
N ALA A 54 -11.90 -13.95 7.59
CA ALA A 54 -11.67 -12.79 8.44
C ALA A 54 -12.25 -11.49 7.82
N ILE A 55 -12.20 -11.34 6.49
CA ILE A 55 -12.85 -10.22 5.78
C ILE A 55 -14.37 -10.26 6.04
N GLU A 56 -15.01 -11.40 5.82
CA GLU A 56 -16.46 -11.55 5.95
C GLU A 56 -16.92 -11.38 7.41
N ALA A 57 -16.15 -11.89 8.37
CA ALA A 57 -16.40 -11.73 9.81
C ALA A 57 -16.39 -10.27 10.28
N GLN A 58 -15.70 -9.39 9.55
CA GLN A 58 -15.66 -7.95 9.81
C GLN A 58 -16.77 -7.18 9.06
N ASN A 59 -17.76 -7.89 8.50
CA ASN A 59 -18.84 -7.33 7.68
C ASN A 59 -18.35 -6.59 6.42
N PHE A 60 -17.23 -7.02 5.85
CA PHE A 60 -16.80 -6.60 4.53
C PHE A 60 -17.24 -7.62 3.49
N ARG A 61 -17.57 -7.14 2.29
CA ARG A 61 -17.90 -8.00 1.15
C ARG A 61 -16.72 -8.07 0.20
N ILE A 62 -16.31 -9.28 -0.16
CA ILE A 62 -15.32 -9.50 -1.22
C ILE A 62 -15.93 -9.10 -2.56
N THR A 63 -15.26 -8.21 -3.29
CA THR A 63 -15.71 -7.66 -4.56
C THR A 63 -14.96 -8.24 -5.76
N ALA A 64 -13.70 -8.63 -5.58
CA ALA A 64 -12.91 -9.29 -6.63
C ALA A 64 -11.75 -10.11 -6.05
N ARG A 65 -11.31 -11.09 -6.85
CA ARG A 65 -10.11 -11.91 -6.61
C ARG A 65 -9.26 -11.84 -7.87
N ASN A 66 -8.05 -11.33 -7.75
CA ASN A 66 -7.12 -11.15 -8.86
C ASN A 66 -5.96 -12.13 -8.67
N ASP A 67 -6.05 -13.31 -9.30
CA ASP A 67 -4.99 -14.32 -9.29
C ASP A 67 -3.88 -13.94 -10.28
N ILE A 68 -3.02 -13.04 -9.82
CA ILE A 68 -1.91 -12.49 -10.59
C ILE A 68 -0.89 -13.59 -10.91
N GLY A 69 -0.64 -14.49 -9.96
CA GLY A 69 0.31 -15.59 -10.13
C GLY A 69 -0.11 -16.52 -11.27
N ARG A 70 -1.38 -16.94 -11.29
CA ARG A 70 -1.92 -17.74 -12.40
C ARG A 70 -1.83 -17.00 -13.72
N ALA A 71 -2.25 -15.73 -13.77
CA ALA A 71 -2.21 -14.93 -15.00
C ALA A 71 -0.79 -14.79 -15.58
N ILE A 72 0.24 -14.72 -14.73
CA ILE A 72 1.64 -14.71 -15.16
C ILE A 72 2.08 -16.09 -15.67
N ARG A 73 1.72 -17.17 -14.97
CA ARG A 73 2.02 -18.55 -15.41
C ARG A 73 1.41 -18.85 -16.78
N GLU A 74 0.16 -18.44 -17.00
CA GLU A 74 -0.54 -18.60 -18.28
C GLU A 74 0.14 -17.87 -19.45
N ARG A 75 0.97 -16.85 -19.18
CA ARG A 75 1.75 -16.12 -20.19
C ARG A 75 3.14 -16.71 -20.48
N GLY A 76 3.55 -17.74 -19.74
CA GLY A 76 4.78 -18.49 -20.03
C GLY A 76 5.83 -18.53 -18.92
N THR A 77 5.65 -17.82 -17.81
CA THR A 77 6.53 -17.96 -16.63
C THR A 77 5.96 -19.03 -15.69
N THR A 78 6.11 -20.31 -16.07
CA THR A 78 5.43 -21.46 -15.43
C THR A 78 5.67 -21.58 -13.94
N ASP A 79 6.85 -21.19 -13.47
CA ASP A 79 7.27 -21.37 -12.07
C ASP A 79 7.00 -20.11 -11.22
N PHE A 80 6.23 -19.16 -11.73
CA PHE A 80 5.90 -17.94 -10.99
C PHE A 80 5.07 -18.30 -9.73
N PRO A 81 5.42 -17.77 -8.54
CA PRO A 81 4.80 -18.15 -7.28
C PRO A 81 3.29 -17.84 -7.25
N ALA A 82 2.59 -18.50 -6.31
CA ALA A 82 1.21 -18.17 -6.02
C ALA A 82 1.11 -16.73 -5.50
N THR A 83 0.30 -15.90 -6.17
CA THR A 83 0.13 -14.48 -5.85
C THR A 83 -1.31 -14.09 -6.13
N LEU A 84 -2.01 -13.64 -5.09
CA LEU A 84 -3.42 -13.27 -5.12
C LEU A 84 -3.61 -11.88 -4.52
N ILE A 85 -4.49 -11.09 -5.13
CA ILE A 85 -5.02 -9.87 -4.50
C ILE A 85 -6.51 -10.06 -4.27
N ILE A 86 -6.95 -9.89 -3.03
CA ILE A 86 -8.36 -9.91 -2.65
C ILE A 86 -8.81 -8.47 -2.47
N HIS A 87 -9.85 -8.07 -3.20
CA HIS A 87 -10.49 -6.77 -3.08
C HIS A 87 -11.79 -6.90 -2.29
N PHE A 88 -12.01 -6.00 -1.33
CA PHE A 88 -13.19 -6.07 -0.46
C PHE A 88 -13.59 -4.69 0.05
N CYS A 89 -14.87 -4.51 0.35
CA CYS A 89 -15.43 -3.22 0.76
C CYS A 89 -16.56 -3.39 1.76
N ASN A 90 -16.70 -2.42 2.65
CA ASN A 90 -17.87 -2.21 3.48
C ASN A 90 -18.52 -0.89 3.03
N LEU A 91 -19.78 -0.97 2.60
CA LEU A 91 -20.47 0.16 1.98
C LEU A 91 -20.75 1.30 2.96
N GLN A 92 -20.87 1.02 4.27
CA GLN A 92 -21.06 2.05 5.29
C GLN A 92 -19.80 2.91 5.45
N TYR A 93 -18.62 2.28 5.48
CA TYR A 93 -17.36 3.02 5.50
C TYR A 93 -17.14 3.76 4.17
N ALA A 94 -17.45 3.14 3.03
CA ALA A 94 -17.34 3.79 1.73
C ALA A 94 -18.19 5.06 1.63
N GLU A 95 -19.47 4.98 2.02
CA GLU A 95 -20.37 6.15 2.08
C GLU A 95 -19.81 7.24 3.00
N THR A 96 -19.33 6.85 4.19
CA THR A 96 -18.77 7.79 5.17
C THR A 96 -17.56 8.54 4.60
N LEU A 97 -16.62 7.81 3.98
CA LEU A 97 -15.41 8.37 3.40
C LEU A 97 -15.74 9.28 2.21
N LEU A 98 -16.62 8.86 1.29
CA LEU A 98 -16.99 9.66 0.12
C LEU A 98 -17.79 10.92 0.47
N THR A 99 -18.55 10.89 1.56
CA THR A 99 -19.22 12.08 2.11
C THR A 99 -18.22 13.11 2.64
N ILE A 100 -17.09 12.65 3.17
CA ILE A 100 -16.01 13.52 3.68
C ILE A 100 -15.17 14.07 2.53
N ASN A 101 -14.70 13.20 1.65
CA ASN A 101 -13.88 13.56 0.51
C ASN A 101 -14.05 12.52 -0.64
N PRO A 102 -14.65 12.91 -1.78
CA PRO A 102 -14.80 12.03 -2.94
C PRO A 102 -13.49 11.48 -3.51
N ASP A 103 -12.35 12.17 -3.34
CA ASP A 103 -11.05 11.70 -3.84
C ASP A 103 -10.58 10.41 -3.14
N LEU A 104 -11.16 10.09 -1.98
CA LEU A 104 -10.90 8.84 -1.27
C LEU A 104 -11.40 7.60 -2.04
N LEU A 105 -12.18 7.78 -3.11
CA LEU A 105 -12.54 6.69 -4.03
C LEU A 105 -11.30 5.99 -4.59
N LEU A 106 -10.18 6.71 -4.79
CA LEU A 106 -8.92 6.14 -5.27
C LEU A 106 -8.23 5.20 -4.25
N ALA A 107 -8.63 5.28 -2.98
CA ALA A 107 -8.20 4.37 -1.92
C ALA A 107 -9.13 3.16 -1.75
N MET A 108 -10.21 3.06 -2.55
CA MET A 108 -11.22 2.01 -2.48
C MET A 108 -11.19 1.10 -3.73
N PRO A 109 -11.63 -0.17 -3.62
CA PRO A 109 -11.89 -0.91 -2.38
C PRO A 109 -10.60 -1.19 -1.60
N CYS A 110 -10.73 -1.63 -0.34
CA CYS A 110 -9.60 -2.19 0.40
C CYS A 110 -9.04 -3.41 -0.34
N ARG A 111 -7.75 -3.69 -0.14
CA ARG A 111 -7.07 -4.80 -0.79
C ARG A 111 -6.06 -5.47 0.11
N ILE A 112 -6.03 -6.80 0.09
CA ILE A 112 -4.97 -7.61 0.70
C ILE A 112 -4.25 -8.36 -0.41
N ALA A 113 -2.92 -8.27 -0.42
CA ALA A 113 -2.05 -9.06 -1.28
C ALA A 113 -1.47 -10.24 -0.48
N ILE A 114 -1.62 -11.43 -1.03
CA ILE A 114 -1.09 -12.69 -0.50
C ILE A 114 -0.15 -13.27 -1.55
N TYR A 115 1.09 -13.55 -1.18
CA TYR A 115 2.04 -14.18 -2.12
C TYR A 115 2.97 -15.17 -1.43
N GLN A 116 3.33 -16.21 -2.17
CA GLN A 116 4.33 -17.19 -1.75
C GLN A 116 5.74 -16.61 -1.95
N ASP A 117 6.52 -16.59 -0.88
CA ASP A 117 7.96 -16.33 -0.91
C ASP A 117 8.71 -17.56 -0.34
N LYS A 118 9.24 -18.39 -1.24
CA LYS A 118 9.89 -19.67 -0.89
C LYS A 118 8.95 -20.56 -0.06
N GLN A 119 9.27 -20.79 1.21
CA GLN A 119 8.51 -21.63 2.14
C GLN A 119 7.52 -20.83 3.01
N THR A 120 7.44 -19.52 2.80
CA THR A 120 6.64 -18.60 3.60
C THR A 120 5.55 -17.97 2.75
N VAL A 121 4.35 -17.82 3.31
CA VAL A 121 3.30 -17.01 2.73
C VAL A 121 3.33 -15.62 3.37
N ILE A 122 3.32 -14.59 2.55
CA ILE A 122 3.31 -13.20 2.98
C ILE A 122 1.94 -12.60 2.73
N ILE A 123 1.39 -11.95 3.75
CA ILE A 123 0.08 -11.29 3.71
C ILE A 123 0.32 -9.81 3.97
N SER A 124 -0.23 -8.93 3.13
CA SER A 124 0.03 -7.50 3.25
C SER A 124 -1.14 -6.64 2.78
N THR A 125 -1.29 -5.48 3.41
CA THR A 125 -2.31 -4.48 3.07
C THR A 125 -1.69 -3.09 3.13
N PRO A 126 -2.02 -2.19 2.19
CA PRO A 126 -1.82 -0.77 2.40
C PRO A 126 -2.77 -0.29 3.51
N GLN A 127 -2.29 0.62 4.34
CA GLN A 127 -3.06 1.35 5.33
C GLN A 127 -3.46 2.71 4.76
N LEU A 128 -4.57 3.24 5.25
CA LEU A 128 -4.98 4.61 4.97
C LEU A 128 -4.02 5.58 5.67
N PRO A 129 -3.57 6.66 5.00
CA PRO A 129 -2.70 7.65 5.61
C PRO A 129 -3.43 8.41 6.73
N PRO A 130 -2.69 8.90 7.74
CA PRO A 130 -3.27 9.75 8.77
C PRO A 130 -3.84 11.04 8.16
N SER A 131 -4.89 11.55 8.79
CA SER A 131 -5.58 12.79 8.43
C SER A 131 -5.48 13.81 9.54
N THR A 132 -5.35 15.09 9.18
CA THR A 132 -5.44 16.21 10.12
C THR A 132 -6.89 16.52 10.52
N GLN A 133 -7.88 15.99 9.79
CA GLN A 133 -9.29 16.17 10.12
C GLN A 133 -9.73 15.09 11.12
N ALA A 134 -10.06 15.50 12.34
CA ALA A 134 -10.37 14.58 13.45
C ALA A 134 -11.44 13.52 13.11
N LYS A 135 -12.51 13.93 12.41
CA LYS A 135 -13.58 12.98 11.98
C LYS A 135 -13.05 11.92 11.03
N LEU A 136 -12.25 12.30 10.04
CA LEU A 136 -11.65 11.37 9.09
C LEU A 136 -10.61 10.48 9.78
N GLN A 137 -9.82 11.04 10.70
CA GLN A 137 -8.81 10.30 11.44
C GLN A 137 -9.41 9.12 12.23
N LEU A 138 -10.56 9.31 12.89
CA LEU A 138 -11.24 8.22 13.60
C LEU A 138 -11.61 7.06 12.67
N VAL A 139 -12.15 7.37 11.50
CA VAL A 139 -12.52 6.35 10.50
C VAL A 139 -11.28 5.67 9.92
N VAL A 140 -10.21 6.44 9.67
CA VAL A 140 -8.91 5.92 9.23
C VAL A 140 -8.34 4.92 10.24
N ASP A 141 -8.35 5.26 11.53
CA ASP A 141 -7.82 4.40 12.59
C ASP A 141 -8.64 3.12 12.73
N GLU A 142 -9.96 3.21 12.68
CA GLU A 142 -10.85 2.04 12.74
C GLU A 142 -10.63 1.10 11.55
N ILE A 143 -10.62 1.63 10.31
CA ILE A 143 -10.36 0.83 9.11
C ILE A 143 -8.97 0.20 9.19
N ASN A 144 -7.94 0.96 9.56
CA ASN A 144 -6.59 0.45 9.67
C ASN A 144 -6.48 -0.66 10.73
N HIS A 145 -7.18 -0.54 11.86
CA HIS A 145 -7.23 -1.59 12.87
C HIS A 145 -7.84 -2.88 12.33
N ILE A 146 -8.96 -2.77 11.61
CA ILE A 146 -9.63 -3.91 10.96
C ILE A 146 -8.71 -4.57 9.91
N LEU A 147 -8.07 -3.77 9.06
CA LEU A 147 -7.14 -4.28 8.04
C LEU A 147 -6.00 -5.07 8.69
N GLN A 148 -5.43 -4.57 9.79
CA GLN A 148 -4.40 -5.31 10.52
C GLN A 148 -4.93 -6.59 11.17
N ALA A 149 -6.16 -6.58 11.70
CA ALA A 149 -6.78 -7.76 12.28
C ALA A 149 -6.99 -8.87 11.25
N ILE A 150 -7.45 -8.52 10.05
CA ILE A 150 -7.60 -9.48 8.93
C ILE A 150 -6.24 -10.06 8.53
N VAL A 151 -5.21 -9.22 8.41
CA VAL A 151 -3.86 -9.69 8.06
C VAL A 151 -3.27 -10.60 9.15
N ARG A 152 -3.52 -10.31 10.43
CA ARG A 152 -3.11 -11.17 11.56
C ARG A 152 -3.83 -12.51 11.55
N ALA A 153 -5.15 -12.51 11.37
CA ALA A 153 -5.96 -13.73 11.32
C ALA A 153 -5.52 -14.69 10.20
N GLY A 154 -5.10 -14.17 9.04
CA GLY A 154 -4.55 -15.01 7.98
C GLY A 154 -3.20 -15.65 8.33
N ALA A 155 -2.41 -15.02 9.20
CA ALA A 155 -1.06 -15.44 9.56
C ALA A 155 -1.01 -16.44 10.73
N GLU A 156 -1.92 -16.29 11.69
CA GLU A 156 -2.11 -17.18 12.86
C GLU A 156 -2.59 -18.57 12.43
#